data_AF-A0A3B0THP6-F1
#
_entry.id   AF-A0A3B0THP6-F1
#
_cell.length_a   1.000
_cell.length_b   1.000
_cell.length_c   1.000
_cell.angle_alpha   90.00
_cell.angle_beta   90.00
_cell.angle_gamma   90.00
#
_symmetry.space_group_name_H-M   'P 1'
#
loop_
_entity.id
_entity.type
_entity.pdbx_description
1 polymer ?
#
loop_
_entity_poly.entity_id
_entity_poly.type
_entity_poly.pdbx_seq_one_letter_code
_entity_poly.pdbx_strand_id
1 'polypeptide(L)'
;MTYQKKRRLILKLATAALSVIGLGFGPGLVSANAATVENLGTFRFWTAWKGDDNSGIMCYISSQPQETQPANVNRDPIHFLVVNRKGLGTLNEVQTLVG
;
A
#
# COMPACT_ATOMS: atom_id res chain seq x y z
N MET A 1 47.53 10.77 -22.64
CA MET A 1 48.78 10.25 -22.03
C MET A 1 48.39 9.59 -20.70
N THR A 2 47.94 8.32 -20.68
CA THR A 2 48.72 7.06 -20.67
C THR A 2 49.61 7.00 -19.42
N TYR A 3 49.40 6.12 -18.41
CA TYR A 3 49.80 4.70 -18.39
C TYR A 3 49.21 3.99 -17.13
N GLN A 4 48.24 3.07 -17.25
CA GLN A 4 48.39 1.61 -17.29
C GLN A 4 49.19 0.96 -16.13
N LYS A 5 48.52 0.26 -15.19
CA LYS A 5 49.09 -0.97 -14.60
C LYS A 5 48.02 -2.02 -14.28
N LYS A 6 47.75 -2.79 -15.33
CA LYS A 6 47.10 -4.12 -15.39
C LYS A 6 47.39 -4.97 -14.14
N ARG A 7 46.37 -5.24 -13.33
CA ARG A 7 46.28 -6.49 -12.56
C ARG A 7 45.48 -7.49 -13.40
N ARG A 8 46.19 -8.26 -14.21
CA ARG A 8 45.68 -9.50 -14.78
C ARG A 8 45.76 -10.56 -13.69
N LEU A 9 44.63 -11.06 -13.23
CA LEU A 9 44.54 -12.49 -12.96
C LEU A 9 43.12 -12.96 -13.29
N ILE A 10 43.05 -13.61 -14.44
CA ILE A 10 41.91 -14.33 -14.98
C ILE A 10 41.67 -15.54 -14.09
N LEU A 11 40.44 -15.76 -13.60
CA LEU A 11 40.00 -17.12 -13.27
C LEU A 11 38.48 -17.29 -13.51
N LYS A 12 38.21 -17.66 -14.76
CA LYS A 12 37.19 -18.60 -15.25
C LYS A 12 35.72 -18.36 -14.87
N LEU A 13 34.96 -17.90 -15.87
CA LEU A 13 33.54 -18.25 -15.99
C LEU A 13 33.38 -19.77 -15.95
N ALA A 14 32.52 -20.25 -15.07
CA ALA A 14 31.90 -21.56 -15.19
C ALA A 14 30.38 -21.34 -15.24
N THR A 15 29.87 -21.07 -16.44
CA THR A 15 28.47 -21.31 -16.76
C THR A 15 28.23 -22.81 -16.71
N ALA A 16 27.52 -23.27 -15.68
CA ALA A 16 26.85 -24.56 -15.68
C ALA A 16 25.36 -24.31 -15.45
N ALA A 17 24.63 -24.16 -16.55
CA ALA A 17 23.19 -24.31 -16.53
C ALA A 17 22.89 -25.80 -16.38
N LEU A 18 22.22 -26.17 -15.28
CA LEU A 18 21.53 -27.45 -15.18
C LEU A 18 20.15 -27.21 -14.58
N SER A 19 19.17 -27.25 -15.48
CA SER A 19 17.75 -27.13 -15.24
C SER A 19 17.28 -28.27 -14.35
N VAL A 20 16.77 -27.96 -13.15
CA VAL A 20 15.90 -28.88 -12.41
C VAL A 20 14.50 -28.29 -12.44
N ILE A 21 13.64 -28.94 -13.23
CA ILE A 21 12.19 -28.75 -13.22
C ILE A 21 11.69 -29.29 -11.87
N GLY A 22 11.62 -28.40 -10.87
CA GLY A 22 10.88 -28.62 -9.63
C GLY A 22 9.47 -28.07 -9.82
N LEU A 23 8.53 -28.95 -10.12
CA LEU A 23 7.10 -28.64 -10.19
C LEU A 23 6.60 -28.18 -8.81
N GLY A 24 6.26 -26.89 -8.75
CA GLY A 24 5.05 -26.39 -8.08
C GLY A 24 5.08 -26.34 -6.56
N PHE A 25 5.67 -25.29 -5.98
CA PHE A 25 5.20 -24.55 -4.80
C PHE A 25 6.11 -23.32 -4.64
N GLY A 26 6.17 -22.48 -5.68
CA GLY A 26 6.83 -21.17 -5.57
C GLY A 26 5.90 -20.21 -4.84
N PRO A 27 6.39 -19.37 -3.90
CA PRO A 27 5.57 -18.29 -3.36
C PRO A 27 5.12 -17.44 -4.54
N GLY A 28 3.83 -17.50 -4.86
CA GLY A 28 3.24 -16.60 -5.84
C GLY A 28 3.56 -15.19 -5.38
N LEU A 29 4.36 -14.46 -6.15
CA LEU A 29 4.55 -13.03 -5.98
C LEU A 29 3.20 -12.38 -6.29
N VAL A 30 2.32 -12.32 -5.28
CA VAL A 30 1.11 -11.52 -5.35
C VAL A 30 1.59 -10.08 -5.29
N SER A 31 1.63 -9.43 -6.44
CA SER A 31 1.85 -7.99 -6.51
C SER A 31 0.68 -7.32 -5.78
N ALA A 32 0.90 -6.90 -4.53
CA ALA A 32 -0.01 -6.02 -3.84
C ALA A 32 0.02 -4.67 -4.57
N ASN A 33 -0.91 -4.47 -5.49
CA ASN A 33 -1.15 -3.14 -6.06
C ASN A 33 -1.64 -2.28 -4.90
N ALA A 34 -0.79 -1.38 -4.40
CA ALA A 34 -1.20 -0.40 -3.42
C ALA A 34 -2.35 0.40 -4.02
N ALA A 35 -3.55 0.29 -3.43
CA ALA A 35 -4.69 1.07 -3.86
C ALA A 35 -4.32 2.56 -3.71
N THR A 36 -4.18 3.26 -4.83
CA THR A 36 -3.93 4.70 -4.82
C THR A 36 -5.22 5.40 -4.44
N VAL A 37 -5.25 5.99 -3.24
CA VAL A 37 -6.37 6.81 -2.80
C VAL A 37 -6.12 8.26 -3.25
N GLU A 38 -7.05 8.80 -4.02
CA GLU A 38 -7.07 10.18 -4.48
C GLU A 38 -7.76 11.07 -3.45
N ASN A 39 -7.11 12.17 -3.05
CA ASN A 39 -7.71 13.21 -2.22
C ASN A 39 -8.57 14.13 -3.11
N LEU A 40 -9.86 14.23 -2.80
CA LEU A 40 -10.82 15.05 -3.53
C LEU A 40 -10.98 16.45 -2.93
N GLY A 41 -10.46 16.68 -1.73
CA GLY A 41 -10.48 17.96 -1.03
C GLY A 41 -10.72 17.82 0.47
N THR A 42 -10.31 18.82 1.23
CA THR A 42 -10.60 18.96 2.66
C THR A 42 -11.60 20.09 2.89
N PHE A 43 -12.66 19.79 3.65
CA PHE A 43 -13.77 20.67 3.95
C PHE A 43 -13.95 20.74 5.47
N ARG A 44 -13.43 21.82 6.08
CA ARG A 44 -13.38 21.98 7.54
C ARG A 44 -12.64 20.81 8.21
N PHE A 45 -13.38 19.92 8.87
CA PHE A 45 -12.83 18.80 9.64
C PHE A 45 -12.90 17.46 8.90
N TRP A 46 -13.39 17.45 7.65
CA TRP A 46 -13.55 16.23 6.86
C TRP A 46 -12.74 16.31 5.57
N THR A 47 -12.06 15.24 5.19
CA THR A 47 -11.42 15.09 3.88
C THR A 47 -12.17 14.06 3.06
N ALA A 48 -12.47 14.39 1.81
CA ALA A 48 -13.09 13.50 0.84
C ALA A 48 -12.02 12.76 0.04
N TRP A 49 -12.27 11.47 -0.21
CA TRP A 49 -11.34 10.56 -0.85
C TRP A 49 -12.06 9.68 -1.86
N LYS A 50 -11.34 9.29 -2.91
CA LYS A 50 -11.73 8.27 -3.88
C LYS A 50 -10.64 7.22 -3.94
N GLY A 51 -10.99 5.96 -3.80
CA GLY A 51 -10.08 4.84 -3.98
C GLY A 51 -10.80 3.67 -4.60
N ASP A 52 -10.13 2.52 -4.61
CA ASP A 52 -10.68 1.25 -5.05
C ASP A 52 -10.47 0.20 -3.96
N ASP A 53 -11.46 -0.65 -3.74
CA ASP A 53 -11.36 -1.88 -2.97
C ASP A 53 -11.62 -3.10 -3.86
N ASN A 54 -11.65 -4.31 -3.28
CA ASN A 54 -11.91 -5.54 -4.04
C ASN A 54 -13.27 -5.58 -4.75
N SER A 55 -14.20 -4.72 -4.35
CA SER A 55 -15.52 -4.57 -4.95
C SER A 55 -15.58 -3.44 -5.98
N GLY A 56 -14.51 -2.66 -6.14
CA GLY A 56 -14.39 -1.56 -7.11
C GLY A 56 -14.31 -0.19 -6.44
N ILE A 57 -14.78 0.85 -7.14
CA ILE A 57 -14.65 2.24 -6.69
C ILE A 57 -15.36 2.45 -5.34
N MET A 58 -14.61 3.06 -4.42
CA MET A 58 -15.07 3.51 -3.12
C MET A 58 -14.86 5.03 -2.99
N CYS A 59 -15.89 5.74 -2.56
CA CYS A 59 -15.78 7.15 -2.18
C CYS A 59 -16.09 7.29 -0.69
N TYR A 60 -15.29 8.03 0.04
CA TYR A 60 -15.52 8.20 1.47
C TYR A 60 -15.09 9.59 1.94
N ILE A 61 -15.69 10.04 3.04
CA ILE A 61 -15.16 11.13 3.84
C ILE A 61 -14.53 10.55 5.09
N SER A 62 -13.47 11.19 5.59
CA SER A 62 -12.82 10.83 6.84
C SER A 62 -12.55 12.07 7.68
N SER A 63 -12.72 11.96 9.00
CA SER A 63 -12.38 12.98 9.98
C SER A 63 -11.71 12.36 11.19
N GLN A 64 -10.80 13.13 11.79
CA GLN A 64 -10.24 12.80 13.10
C GLN A 64 -10.95 13.63 14.18
N PRO A 65 -11.14 13.06 15.39
CA PRO A 65 -11.68 13.82 16.50
C PRO A 65 -10.78 15.01 16.82
N GLN A 66 -11.38 16.15 17.20
CA GLN A 66 -10.63 17.36 17.58
C GLN A 66 -9.92 17.20 18.93
N GLU A 67 -10.42 16.31 19.78
CA GLU A 67 -9.84 15.97 21.08
C GLU A 67 -9.94 14.46 21.31
N THR A 68 -8.94 13.87 21.95
CA THR A 68 -8.93 12.45 22.34
C THR A 68 -8.54 12.30 23.80
N GLN A 69 -9.23 11.39 24.51
CA GLN A 69 -8.96 11.11 25.92
C GLN A 69 -8.84 9.60 26.16
N PRO A 70 -7.95 9.16 27.07
CA PRO A 70 -6.95 9.97 27.79
C PRO A 70 -5.85 10.52 26.85
N ALA A 71 -5.34 11.72 27.12
CA ALA A 71 -4.39 12.40 26.21
C ALA A 71 -2.97 11.80 26.22
N ASN A 72 -2.61 11.03 27.25
CA ASN A 72 -1.23 10.54 27.47
C ASN A 72 -1.08 9.05 27.16
N VAL A 73 -1.76 8.55 26.11
CA VAL A 73 -1.60 7.17 25.65
C VAL A 73 -1.17 7.16 24.18
N ASN A 74 -0.32 6.21 23.82
CA ASN A 74 0.12 6.02 22.44
C ASN A 74 -0.95 5.22 21.69
N ARG A 75 -1.51 5.81 20.64
CA ARG A 75 -2.55 5.24 19.77
C ARG A 75 -2.30 5.68 18.34
N ASP A 76 -2.71 4.85 17.40
CA ASP A 76 -2.85 5.26 16.01
C ASP A 76 -4.01 6.27 15.89
N PRO A 77 -4.03 7.09 14.82
CA PRO A 77 -5.07 8.08 14.63
C PRO A 77 -6.46 7.46 14.52
N ILE A 78 -7.43 8.03 15.25
CA ILE A 78 -8.84 7.66 15.16
C ILE A 78 -9.45 8.32 13.93
N HIS A 79 -10.14 7.55 13.10
CA HIS A 79 -10.88 8.06 11.95
C HIS A 79 -12.36 7.69 12.04
N PHE A 80 -13.23 8.69 11.82
CA PHE A 80 -14.64 8.49 11.51
C PHE A 80 -14.85 8.58 10.02
N LEU A 81 -15.51 7.59 9.43
CA LEU A 81 -15.72 7.51 7.99
C LEU A 81 -17.21 7.40 7.66
N VAL A 82 -17.59 8.02 6.55
CA VAL A 82 -18.82 7.71 5.84
C VAL A 82 -18.44 7.24 4.44
N VAL A 83 -18.79 6.00 4.12
CA VAL A 83 -18.28 5.26 2.96
C VAL A 83 -19.42 4.93 2.01
N ASN A 84 -19.19 5.14 0.72
CA ASN A 84 -20.01 4.67 -0.38
C ASN A 84 -19.20 3.66 -1.20
N ARG A 85 -19.69 2.42 -1.31
CA ARG A 85 -19.04 1.34 -2.07
C ARG A 85 -19.85 1.06 -3.33
N LYS A 86 -19.37 1.56 -4.47
CA LYS A 86 -20.15 1.53 -5.72
C LYS A 86 -20.45 0.10 -6.16
N GLY A 87 -19.48 -0.81 -6.08
CA GLY A 87 -19.68 -2.19 -6.54
C GLY A 87 -20.52 -3.07 -5.63
N LEU A 88 -20.70 -2.69 -4.35
CA LEU A 88 -21.61 -3.37 -3.44
C LEU A 88 -22.99 -2.69 -3.34
N GLY A 89 -23.17 -1.53 -3.99
CA GLY A 89 -24.39 -0.72 -3.86
C GLY A 89 -24.59 -0.15 -2.45
N THR A 90 -23.60 -0.25 -1.56
CA THR A 90 -23.67 0.25 -0.19
C THR A 90 -23.49 1.76 -0.19
N LEU A 91 -24.44 2.47 0.43
CA LEU A 91 -24.42 3.91 0.58
C LEU A 91 -24.47 4.28 2.06
N ASN A 92 -23.74 5.35 2.42
CA ASN A 92 -23.72 5.94 3.75
C ASN A 92 -23.32 4.96 4.87
N GLU A 93 -22.41 4.03 4.58
CA GLU A 93 -21.87 3.12 5.60
C GLU A 93 -21.01 3.94 6.58
N VAL A 94 -21.36 3.90 7.87
CA VAL A 94 -20.61 4.59 8.91
C VAL A 94 -19.61 3.62 9.53
N GLN A 95 -18.35 4.01 9.58
CA GLN A 95 -17.29 3.23 10.21
C GLN A 95 -16.46 4.09 11.15
N THR A 96 -15.85 3.45 12.15
CA THR A 96 -14.81 4.05 12.98
C THR A 96 -13.58 3.16 12.91
N LEU A 97 -12.46 3.74 12.51
CA LEU A 97 -11.16 3.09 12.58
C LEU A 97 -10.46 3.61 13.83
N VAL A 98 -10.12 2.69 14.74
CA VAL A 98 -9.43 2.97 16.00
C VAL A 98 -8.28 1.97 16.09
N GLY A 99 -7.07 2.45 16.42
CA GLY A 99 -5.90 1.63 16.78
C GLY A 99 -5.23 2.23 17.99
#